data_AF-A0A9W6JTX1-F1
#
_entry.id   AF-A0A9W6JTX1-F1
#
_cell.length_a   1.000
_cell.length_b   1.000
_cell.length_c   1.000
_cell.angle_alpha   90.00
_cell.angle_beta   90.00
_cell.angle_gamma   90.00
#
_symmetry.space_group_name_H-M   'P 1'
#
loop_
_entity.id
_entity.type
_entity.pdbx_description
1 polymer ?
#
loop_
_entity_poly.entity_id
_entity_poly.type
_entity_poly.pdbx_seq_one_letter_code
_entity_poly.pdbx_strand_id
1 'polypeptide(L)' 'MSTFKVPLSEQDAELIAQALDVYATTLMCAPLGLGLELLMDVRELRSRIAAASDEHEAAQDAPTAAGGNVVAFARA' A
#
# COMPACT_ATOMS: atom_id res chain seq x y z
N MET A 1 -8.75 2.76 18.70
CA MET A 1 -8.47 1.54 17.91
C MET A 1 -7.05 1.69 17.38
N SER A 2 -6.14 0.79 17.75
CA SER A 2 -4.73 0.85 17.34
C SER A 2 -4.63 0.53 15.86
N THR A 3 -4.24 1.51 15.03
CA THR A 3 -3.97 1.31 13.62
C THR A 3 -2.75 0.41 13.47
N PHE A 4 -2.97 -0.88 13.19
CA PHE A 4 -1.89 -1.82 12.90
C PHE A 4 -1.32 -1.47 11.53
N LYS A 5 -0.14 -0.84 11.51
CA LYS A 5 0.62 -0.54 10.28
C LYS A 5 1.57 -1.70 10.03
N VAL A 6 1.24 -2.56 9.07
CA VAL A 6 2.15 -3.60 8.60
C VAL A 6 3.11 -2.95 7.59
N PRO A 7 4.44 -2.95 7.84
CA PRO A 7 5.39 -2.56 6.81
C PRO A 7 5.34 -3.61 5.70
N LEU A 8 4.93 -3.20 4.51
CA LEU A 8 4.86 -4.03 3.30
C LEU A 8 5.99 -3.62 2.37
N SER A 9 6.67 -4.60 1.77
CA SER A 9 7.56 -4.31 0.64
C SER A 9 6.72 -3.97 -0.60
N GLU A 10 7.31 -3.25 -1.56
CA GLU A 10 6.64 -2.89 -2.82
C GLU A 10 6.18 -4.13 -3.60
N GLN A 11 7.01 -5.18 -3.64
CA GLN A 11 6.69 -6.45 -4.26
C GLN A 11 5.50 -7.15 -3.58
N ASP A 12 5.46 -7.12 -2.24
CA ASP A 12 4.33 -7.69 -1.50
C ASP A 12 3.05 -6.87 -1.71
N ALA A 13 3.14 -5.55 -1.81
CA ALA A 13 2.00 -4.68 -2.08
C ALA A 13 1.39 -4.97 -3.46
N GLU A 14 2.23 -5.16 -4.48
CA GLU A 14 1.78 -5.53 -5.83
C GLU A 14 1.11 -6.91 -5.84
N LEU A 15 1.71 -7.91 -5.18
CA LEU A 15 1.12 -9.25 -5.04
C LEU A 15 -0.22 -9.22 -4.31
N ILE A 16 -0.35 -8.41 -3.26
CA ILE A 16 -1.61 -8.25 -2.52
C ILE A 16 -2.66 -7.58 -3.41
N ALA A 17 -2.29 -6.55 -4.17
CA ALA A 17 -3.21 -5.89 -5.10
C ALA A 17 -3.74 -6.88 -6.16
N GLN A 18 -2.87 -7.72 -6.72
CA GLN A 18 -3.27 -8.77 -7.66
C GLN A 18 -4.18 -9.81 -7.00
N ALA A 19 -3.87 -10.25 -5.78
CA ALA A 19 -4.69 -11.19 -5.03
C ALA A 19 -6.08 -10.62 -4.73
N LEU A 20 -6.17 -9.32 -4.40
CA LEU A 20 -7.44 -8.63 -4.18
C LEU A 20 -8.30 -8.58 -5.44
N ASP A 21 -7.69 -8.45 -6.62
CA ASP A 21 -8.42 -8.43 -7.89
C ASP A 21 -9.01 -9.81 -8.24
N VAL A 22 -8.24 -10.88 -8.02
CA VAL A 22 -8.73 -12.25 -8.16
C VAL A 22 -9.86 -12.52 -7.14
N TYR A 23 -9.67 -12.07 -5.90
CA TYR A 23 -10.66 -12.26 -4.85
C TYR A 23 -11.95 -11.49 -5.12
N ALA A 24 -11.88 -10.22 -5.56
CA ALA A 24 -13.04 -9.45 -5.99
C ALA A 24 -13.81 -10.16 -7.12
N THR A 25 -13.09 -10.68 -8.12
CA THR A 25 -13.70 -11.43 -9.23
C THR A 25 -14.42 -12.69 -8.72
N THR A 26 -13.81 -13.38 -7.75
CA THR A 26 -14.41 -14.57 -7.12
C THR A 26 -15.66 -14.22 -6.32
N LEU A 27 -15.65 -13.09 -5.60
CA LEU A 27 -16.80 -12.62 -4.83
C LEU A 27 -17.97 -12.18 -5.70
N MET A 28 -17.71 -11.67 -6.91
CA MET A 28 -18.78 -11.37 -7.88
C MET A 28 -19.54 -12.64 -8.33
N CYS A 29 -18.91 -13.82 -8.20
CA CYS A 29 -19.53 -15.11 -8.48
C CYS A 29 -20.19 -15.75 -7.25
N ALA A 30 -20.07 -15.15 -6.06
CA ALA A 30 -20.62 -15.69 -4.83
C ALA A 30 -22.15 -15.45 -4.74
N PRO A 31 -22.91 -16.33 -4.05
CA PRO A 31 -24.34 -16.14 -3.84
C PRO A 31 -24.64 -14.79 -3.15
N LEU A 32 -25.67 -14.11 -3.67
CA LEU A 32 -26.06 -12.76 -3.32
C LEU A 32 -26.29 -12.63 -1.81
N GLY A 33 -25.43 -11.87 -1.14
CA GLY A 33 -25.50 -11.60 0.30
C GLY A 33 -24.13 -11.54 0.97
N LEU A 34 -23.31 -12.59 0.79
CA LEU A 34 -21.96 -12.66 1.40
C LEU A 34 -20.89 -11.96 0.54
N GLY A 35 -21.04 -12.00 -0.79
CA GLY A 35 -20.05 -11.43 -1.70
C GLY A 35 -19.95 -9.89 -1.63
N LEU A 36 -21.05 -9.20 -1.31
CA LEU A 36 -21.11 -7.74 -1.38
C LEU A 36 -20.35 -7.05 -0.23
N GLU A 37 -20.47 -7.54 0.99
CA GLU A 37 -19.74 -6.99 2.15
C GLU A 37 -18.23 -7.17 1.97
N LEU A 38 -17.81 -8.39 1.63
CA LEU A 38 -16.42 -8.71 1.31
C LEU A 38 -15.89 -7.90 0.10
N LEU A 39 -16.73 -7.61 -0.90
CA LEU A 39 -16.35 -6.75 -2.03
C LEU A 39 -16.08 -5.31 -1.60
N MET A 40 -16.82 -4.80 -0.60
CA MET A 40 -16.58 -3.46 -0.05
C MET A 40 -15.25 -3.43 0.71
N ASP A 41 -14.97 -4.44 1.54
CA ASP A 41 -13.70 -4.55 2.27
C ASP A 41 -12.50 -4.64 1.32
N VAL A 42 -12.63 -5.40 0.24
CA VAL A 42 -11.59 -5.53 -0.80
C VAL A 42 -11.33 -4.21 -1.51
N ARG A 43 -12.38 -3.45 -1.83
CA ARG A 43 -12.24 -2.12 -2.43
C ARG A 43 -11.58 -1.13 -1.48
N GLU A 44 -11.97 -1.14 -0.20
CA GLU A 44 -11.35 -0.29 0.81
C GLU A 44 -9.87 -0.61 0.96
N LEU A 45 -9.52 -1.89 1.06
CA LEU A 45 -8.14 -2.33 1.19
C LEU A 45 -7.29 -1.94 -0.03
N ARG A 46 -7.83 -2.10 -1.25
CA ARG A 46 -7.15 -1.68 -2.49
C ARG A 46 -6.91 -0.16 -2.50
N SER A 47 -7.90 0.63 -2.09
CA SER A 47 -7.77 2.09 -2.00
C SER A 47 -6.68 2.52 -1.01
N ARG A 48 -6.55 1.81 0.12
CA ARG A 48 -5.52 2.08 1.13
C ARG A 48 -4.12 1.73 0.64
N ILE A 49 -3.98 0.65 -0.13
CA ILE A 49 -2.70 0.27 -0.75
C ILE A 49 -2.29 1.32 -1.79
N ALA A 50 -3.23 1.77 -2.64
CA ALA A 50 -2.96 2.80 -3.63
C ALA A 50 -2.53 4.13 -2.96
N ALA A 51 -3.27 4.60 -1.95
CA ALA A 51 -2.91 5.81 -1.22
C ALA A 51 -1.54 5.70 -0.53
N ALA A 52 -1.20 4.54 0.03
CA ALA A 52 0.11 4.31 0.63
C ALA A 52 1.24 4.29 -0.42
N SER A 53 0.96 3.81 -1.64
CA SER A 53 1.89 3.87 -2.77
C SER A 53 2.13 5.30 -3.22
N ASP A 54 1.06 6.09 -3.39
CA ASP A 54 1.14 7.49 -3.80
C ASP A 54 1.91 8.33 -2.75
N GLU A 55 1.66 8.08 -1.46
CA GLU A 55 2.43 8.70 -0.36
C GLU A 55 3.90 8.28 -0.36
N HIS A 56 4.20 7.03 -0.72
CA HIS A 56 5.58 6.53 -0.81
C HIS A 56 6.32 7.17 -1.99
N GLU A 57 5.68 7.23 -3.16
CA GLU A 57 6.23 7.89 -4.35
C GLU A 57 6.44 9.39 -4.09
N ALA A 58 5.46 10.07 -3.50
CA ALA A 58 5.60 11.48 -3.11
C ALA A 58 6.72 11.71 -2.07
N ALA A 59 6.96 10.76 -1.17
CA ALA A 59 8.07 10.83 -0.22
C ALA A 59 9.44 10.59 -0.87
N GLN A 60 9.50 9.80 -1.95
CA GLN A 60 10.72 9.61 -2.75
C GLN A 60 11.00 10.80 -3.68
N ASP A 61 9.95 11.39 -4.25
CA ASP A 61 10.03 12.54 -5.18
C ASP A 61 10.14 13.90 -4.50
N ALA A 62 9.86 13.98 -3.19
CA ALA A 62 10.15 15.17 -2.42
C ALA A 62 11.66 15.48 -2.53
N PRO A 63 12.07 16.57 -3.21
CA PRO A 63 13.46 16.97 -3.19
C PRO A 63 13.82 17.17 -1.72
N THR A 64 14.98 16.64 -1.34
CA THR A 64 15.62 16.83 -0.03
C THR A 64 15.96 18.31 0.17
N ALA A 65 14.93 19.14 0.29
CA ALA A 65 15.00 20.55 0.51
C ALA A 65 14.87 20.79 2.02
N ALA A 66 15.95 20.49 2.75
CA ALA A 66 16.48 21.30 3.85
C ALA A 66 17.48 20.49 4.69
N GLY A 67 18.77 20.73 4.43
CA GLY A 67 19.78 20.97 5.47
C GLY A 67 20.11 19.86 6.49
N GLY A 68 21.33 19.33 6.41
CA GLY A 68 22.11 18.98 7.60
C GLY A 68 22.74 17.60 7.60
N ASN A 69 24.07 17.60 7.45
CA ASN A 69 25.03 16.55 7.85
C ASN A 69 25.29 15.40 6.88
N VAL A 70 25.83 15.73 5.70
CA VAL A 70 26.79 14.83 5.03
C VAL A 70 28.09 14.85 5.85
N VAL A 71 28.31 13.86 6.72
CA VAL A 71 29.64 13.62 7.30
C VAL A 71 30.47 12.91 6.24
N ALA A 72 31.18 13.69 5.42
CA ALA A 72 32.27 13.16 4.63
C ALA A 72 33.41 12.79 5.59
N PHE A 73 33.60 11.50 5.84
CA PHE A 73 34.82 11.00 6.49
C PHE A 73 36.00 11.21 5.54
N ALA A 74 36.62 12.38 5.59
CA ALA A 74 37.96 12.58 5.08
C ALA A 74 38.92 11.76 5.95
N ARG A 75 39.48 10.70 5.37
CA ARG A 75 40.55 9.88 5.94
C ARG A 75 41.80 10.76 6.03
N ALA A 76 42.22 11.10 7.25
CA ALA A 76 43.54 11.64 7.55
C ALA A 76 44.63 10.57 7.37
#